data_AF-A0A259HDT6-F1
#
_entry.id   AF-A0A259HDT6-F1
#
_cell.length_a   1.000
_cell.length_b   1.000
_cell.length_c   1.000
_cell.angle_alpha   90.00
_cell.angle_beta   90.00
_cell.angle_gamma   90.00
#
_symmetry.space_group_name_H-M   'P 1'
#
loop_
_entity.id
_entity.type
_entity.pdbx_description
1 polymer ?
#
loop_
_entity_poly.entity_id
_entity_poly.type
_entity_poly.pdbx_seq_one_letter_code
_entity_poly.pdbx_strand_id
1 'polypeptide(L)'
;MFVFSPDSFLAKAFPYFKWSVFGLLGVNMALFFINQTAVEGLESLAWLVLLMLFEWETSQLDKPYISSLERYSIHAGRILAYILILYSAYAYTTLEYINENGRTDMYNAITWLLIVFLLEYDVYFPGSYAKWEWHLRNTLKIILYTTLFVIAVWWWIDGEFFDFYDAVLWIVCFFFIELNVFIFEEEITHAENRSEV
;
A
#
# COMPACT_ATOMS: atom_id res chain seq x y z
N MET A 1 -15.90 14.75 -1.02
CA MET A 1 -17.15 13.99 -0.80
C MET A 1 -17.14 12.75 -1.69
N PHE A 2 -16.99 11.55 -1.13
CA PHE A 2 -17.20 10.31 -1.88
C PHE A 2 -18.61 10.31 -2.49
N VAL A 3 -18.73 9.94 -3.77
CA VAL A 3 -19.92 10.07 -4.63
C VAL A 3 -21.14 9.27 -4.16
N PHE A 4 -21.05 8.58 -3.02
CA PHE A 4 -22.11 7.73 -2.50
C PHE A 4 -22.82 8.39 -1.32
N SER A 5 -24.15 8.52 -1.43
CA SER A 5 -25.00 8.85 -0.28
C SER A 5 -24.72 7.84 0.85
N PRO A 6 -24.63 8.27 2.12
CA PRO A 6 -24.37 7.38 3.26
C PRO A 6 -25.34 6.18 3.35
N ASP A 7 -26.54 6.35 2.82
CA ASP A 7 -27.58 5.30 2.80
C ASP A 7 -27.50 4.36 1.61
N SER A 8 -26.61 4.63 0.65
CA SER A 8 -26.45 3.81 -0.54
C SER A 8 -25.91 2.42 -0.19
N PHE A 9 -26.35 1.42 -0.97
CA PHE A 9 -25.86 0.05 -0.86
C PHE A 9 -24.33 -0.03 -0.98
N LEU A 10 -23.74 0.77 -1.88
CA LEU A 10 -22.30 0.77 -2.14
C LEU A 10 -21.49 1.27 -0.95
N ALA A 11 -21.95 2.31 -0.25
CA ALA A 11 -21.30 2.80 0.97
C ALA A 11 -21.30 1.74 2.08
N LYS A 12 -22.39 0.98 2.22
CA LYS A 12 -22.49 -0.10 3.21
C LYS A 12 -21.69 -1.35 2.81
N ALA A 13 -21.57 -1.65 1.53
CA ALA A 13 -20.83 -2.81 1.01
C ALA A 13 -19.30 -2.60 1.01
N PHE A 14 -18.83 -1.35 0.89
CA PHE A 14 -17.42 -1.03 0.74
C PHE A 14 -16.52 -1.58 1.86
N PRO A 15 -16.85 -1.46 3.16
CA PRO A 15 -16.02 -2.04 4.23
C PRO A 15 -15.87 -3.56 4.09
N TYR A 16 -16.95 -4.28 3.75
CA TYR A 16 -16.91 -5.72 3.55
C TYR A 16 -16.06 -6.11 2.35
N PHE A 17 -16.19 -5.37 1.24
CA PHE A 17 -15.36 -5.58 0.06
C PHE A 17 -13.88 -5.39 0.39
N LYS A 18 -13.53 -4.27 1.05
CA LYS A 18 -12.16 -3.99 1.48
C LYS A 18 -11.58 -5.12 2.33
N TRP A 19 -12.25 -5.49 3.42
CA TRP A 19 -11.78 -6.57 4.29
C TRP A 19 -11.72 -7.94 3.59
N SER A 20 -12.54 -8.17 2.57
CA SER A 20 -12.43 -9.38 1.74
C SER A 20 -11.12 -9.43 0.96
N VAL A 21 -10.66 -8.30 0.40
CA VAL A 21 -9.38 -8.23 -0.33
C VAL A 21 -8.20 -8.46 0.62
N PHE A 22 -8.21 -7.83 1.79
CA PHE A 22 -7.21 -8.10 2.84
C PHE A 22 -7.24 -9.57 3.29
N GLY A 23 -8.43 -10.16 3.41
CA GLY A 23 -8.60 -11.58 3.71
C GLY A 23 -7.98 -12.49 2.65
N LEU A 24 -8.12 -12.14 1.37
CA LEU A 24 -7.51 -12.88 0.26
C LEU A 24 -5.97 -12.78 0.29
N LEU A 25 -5.40 -11.62 0.62
CA LEU A 25 -3.95 -11.50 0.85
C LEU A 25 -3.50 -12.36 2.04
N GLY A 26 -4.29 -12.44 3.11
CA GLY A 26 -4.02 -13.34 4.22
C GLY A 26 -4.02 -14.82 3.81
N VAL A 27 -4.90 -15.20 2.88
CA VAL A 27 -4.89 -16.55 2.28
C VAL A 27 -3.63 -16.77 1.44
N ASN A 28 -3.25 -15.80 0.59
CA ASN A 28 -2.01 -15.89 -0.21
C ASN A 28 -0.78 -16.05 0.69
N MET A 29 -0.68 -15.26 1.76
CA MET A 29 0.37 -15.39 2.78
C MET A 29 0.41 -16.82 3.36
N ALA A 30 -0.74 -17.41 3.71
CA ALA A 30 -0.79 -18.78 4.19
C ALA A 30 -0.31 -19.79 3.12
N LEU A 31 -0.66 -19.57 1.85
CA LEU A 31 -0.17 -20.37 0.73
C LEU A 31 1.35 -20.27 0.57
N PHE A 32 1.95 -19.09 0.74
CA PHE A 32 3.41 -18.94 0.75
C PHE A 32 4.05 -19.77 1.85
N PHE A 33 3.53 -19.73 3.08
CA PHE A 33 4.07 -20.56 4.17
C PHE A 33 3.94 -22.07 3.94
N ILE A 34 2.92 -22.51 3.19
CA ILE A 34 2.67 -23.93 2.93
C ILE A 34 3.48 -24.45 1.74
N ASN A 35 3.57 -23.65 0.68
CA ASN A 35 4.07 -24.10 -0.62
C ASN A 35 5.49 -23.62 -0.93
N GLN A 36 5.97 -22.58 -0.22
CA GLN A 36 7.27 -21.95 -0.47
C GLN A 36 8.19 -22.04 0.74
N THR A 37 9.33 -21.36 0.67
CA THR A 37 10.28 -21.29 1.76
C THR A 37 9.73 -20.47 2.93
N ALA A 38 10.20 -20.77 4.15
CA ALA A 38 9.85 -19.98 5.33
C ALA A 38 10.27 -18.50 5.19
N VAL A 39 11.31 -18.22 4.39
CA VAL A 39 11.79 -16.86 4.13
C VAL A 39 10.78 -16.10 3.27
N GLU A 40 10.27 -16.70 2.18
CA GLU A 40 9.23 -16.09 1.33
C GLU A 40 7.92 -15.86 2.11
N GLY A 41 7.53 -16.82 2.97
CA GLY A 41 6.38 -16.62 3.87
C GLY A 41 6.56 -15.46 4.84
N LEU A 42 7.75 -15.32 5.45
CA LEU A 42 8.07 -14.21 6.35
C LEU A 42 8.11 -12.86 5.61
N GLU A 43 8.55 -12.85 4.36
CA GLU A 43 8.52 -11.66 3.52
C GLU A 43 7.07 -11.22 3.24
N SER A 44 6.22 -12.13 2.79
CA SER A 44 4.79 -11.86 2.56
C SER A 44 4.10 -11.35 3.83
N LEU A 45 4.44 -11.95 4.99
CA LEU A 45 3.96 -11.49 6.29
C LEU A 45 4.44 -10.08 6.63
N ALA A 46 5.69 -9.74 6.36
CA ALA A 46 6.24 -8.41 6.61
C ALA A 46 5.48 -7.34 5.81
N TRP A 47 5.25 -7.60 4.52
CA TRP A 47 4.43 -6.74 3.66
C TRP A 47 2.99 -6.60 4.17
N LEU A 48 2.35 -7.70 4.58
CA LEU A 48 0.97 -7.68 5.08
C LEU A 48 0.85 -6.92 6.40
N VAL A 49 1.80 -7.10 7.32
CA VAL A 49 1.87 -6.36 8.57
C VAL A 49 2.05 -4.87 8.30
N LEU A 50 2.96 -4.51 7.39
CA LEU A 50 3.18 -3.11 7.00
C LEU A 50 1.89 -2.48 6.46
N LEU A 51 1.23 -3.17 5.53
CA LEU A 51 -0.03 -2.73 4.92
C LEU A 51 -1.13 -2.53 5.98
N MET A 52 -1.27 -3.47 6.91
CA MET A 52 -2.24 -3.38 8.00
C MET A 52 -1.96 -2.20 8.95
N LEU A 53 -0.69 -1.93 9.24
CA LEU A 53 -0.29 -0.78 10.06
C LEU A 53 -0.57 0.55 9.34
N PHE A 54 -0.31 0.63 8.04
CA PHE A 54 -0.68 1.79 7.22
C PHE A 54 -2.19 2.00 7.16
N GLU A 55 -2.97 0.94 6.94
CA GLU A 55 -4.42 1.01 6.94
C GLU A 55 -4.95 1.53 8.28
N TRP A 56 -4.42 1.03 9.39
CA TRP A 56 -4.75 1.53 10.73
C TRP A 56 -4.43 3.01 10.90
N GLU A 57 -3.20 3.42 10.57
CA GLU A 57 -2.74 4.80 10.74
C GLU A 57 -3.52 5.77 9.85
N THR A 58 -3.72 5.42 8.57
CA THR A 58 -4.47 6.27 7.62
C THR A 58 -5.96 6.37 7.94
N SER A 59 -6.55 5.32 8.53
CA SER A 59 -7.95 5.36 8.98
C SER A 59 -8.20 6.24 10.21
N GLN A 60 -7.13 6.71 10.88
CA GLN A 60 -7.18 7.48 12.11
C GLN A 60 -6.35 8.78 12.04
N LEU A 61 -6.08 9.31 10.86
CA LEU A 61 -5.29 10.54 10.68
C LEU A 61 -5.88 11.75 11.41
N ASP A 62 -7.20 11.77 11.62
CA ASP A 62 -7.93 12.82 12.34
C ASP A 62 -7.87 12.70 13.86
N LYS A 63 -7.37 11.58 14.39
CA LYS A 63 -7.44 11.25 15.82
C LYS A 63 -6.05 11.19 16.45
N PRO A 64 -5.90 11.67 17.70
CA PRO A 64 -4.67 11.44 18.44
C PRO A 64 -4.54 9.97 18.84
N TYR A 65 -3.29 9.49 18.93
CA TYR A 65 -2.99 8.18 19.50
C TYR A 65 -3.58 8.02 20.91
N ILE A 66 -4.13 6.84 21.21
CA ILE A 66 -4.76 6.55 22.51
C ILE A 66 -3.69 6.50 23.61
N SER A 67 -2.50 5.98 23.28
CA SER A 67 -1.38 5.91 24.22
C SER A 67 -0.03 5.99 23.52
N SER A 68 1.02 6.34 24.29
CA SER A 68 2.40 6.29 23.80
C SER A 68 2.81 4.88 23.38
N LEU A 69 2.30 3.84 24.05
CA LEU A 69 2.61 2.44 23.74
C LEU A 69 2.08 2.08 22.35
N GLU A 70 0.84 2.44 22.04
CA GLU A 70 0.25 2.24 20.70
C GLU A 70 1.14 2.85 19.62
N ARG A 71 1.51 4.13 19.78
CA ARG A 71 2.39 4.83 18.85
C ARG A 71 3.73 4.12 18.67
N TYR A 72 4.39 3.72 19.76
CA TYR A 72 5.68 3.03 19.69
C TYR A 72 5.56 1.65 19.03
N SER A 73 4.50 0.90 19.31
CA SER A 73 4.27 -0.41 18.71
C SER A 73 4.05 -0.33 17.20
N ILE A 74 3.30 0.68 16.73
CA ILE A 74 3.07 0.91 15.30
C ILE A 74 4.41 1.21 14.61
N HIS A 75 5.18 2.18 15.09
CA HIS A 75 6.45 2.54 14.45
C HIS A 75 7.47 1.39 14.54
N ALA A 76 7.56 0.68 15.67
CA ALA A 76 8.46 -0.47 15.80
C ALA A 76 8.10 -1.59 14.82
N GLY A 77 6.80 -1.89 14.68
CA GLY A 77 6.31 -2.87 13.71
C GLY A 77 6.67 -2.49 12.27
N ARG A 78 6.50 -1.23 11.90
CA ARG A 78 6.87 -0.72 10.57
C ARG A 78 8.37 -0.80 10.32
N ILE A 79 9.20 -0.40 11.27
CA ILE A 79 10.67 -0.48 11.15
C ILE A 79 11.10 -1.93 10.93
N LEU A 80 10.55 -2.88 11.69
CA LEU A 80 10.86 -4.30 11.52
C LEU A 80 10.44 -4.81 10.14
N ALA A 81 9.23 -4.45 9.69
CA ALA A 81 8.76 -4.81 8.35
C ALA A 81 9.66 -4.22 7.26
N TYR A 82 10.04 -2.94 7.37
CA TYR A 82 10.94 -2.29 6.42
C TYR A 82 12.30 -2.94 6.33
N ILE A 83 12.88 -3.36 7.46
CA ILE A 83 14.17 -4.05 7.45
C ILE A 83 14.09 -5.34 6.63
N LEU A 84 13.04 -6.14 6.85
CA LEU A 84 12.83 -7.40 6.11
C LEU A 84 12.58 -7.15 4.62
N ILE A 85 11.71 -6.20 4.31
CA ILE A 85 11.36 -5.84 2.93
C ILE A 85 12.58 -5.30 2.16
N LEU A 86 13.37 -4.41 2.76
CA LEU A 86 14.57 -3.86 2.14
C LEU A 86 15.64 -4.94 1.91
N TYR A 87 15.75 -5.90 2.83
CA TYR A 87 16.64 -7.04 2.67
C TYR A 87 16.24 -7.90 1.45
N SER A 88 14.97 -8.27 1.32
CA SER A 88 14.47 -9.01 0.15
C SER A 88 14.60 -8.20 -1.14
N ALA A 89 14.24 -6.92 -1.11
CA ALA A 89 14.39 -6.04 -2.27
C ALA A 89 15.84 -5.95 -2.75
N TYR A 90 16.80 -5.90 -1.83
CA TYR A 90 18.22 -5.94 -2.19
C TYR A 90 18.59 -7.26 -2.88
N ALA A 91 18.06 -8.40 -2.43
CA ALA A 91 18.30 -9.69 -3.06
C ALA A 91 17.89 -9.70 -4.56
N TYR A 92 16.75 -9.10 -4.90
CA TYR A 92 16.29 -8.95 -6.28
C TYR A 92 17.18 -8.05 -7.16
N THR A 93 18.01 -7.19 -6.56
CA THR A 93 18.96 -6.33 -7.31
C THR A 93 20.29 -7.02 -7.64
N THR A 94 20.53 -8.21 -7.09
CA THR A 94 21.78 -8.93 -7.32
C THR A 94 21.89 -9.39 -8.77
N LEU A 95 23.12 -9.35 -9.32
CA LEU A 95 23.36 -9.76 -10.71
C LEU A 95 23.04 -11.24 -10.94
N GLU A 96 23.26 -12.08 -9.93
CA GLU A 96 22.93 -13.50 -9.96
C GLU A 96 21.43 -13.70 -10.17
N TYR A 97 20.60 -13.11 -9.30
CA TYR A 97 19.15 -13.18 -9.41
C TYR A 97 18.65 -12.64 -10.76
N ILE A 98 19.17 -11.50 -11.20
CA ILE A 98 18.76 -10.85 -12.46
C ILE A 98 19.07 -11.71 -13.68
N ASN A 99 20.19 -12.44 -13.68
CA ASN A 99 20.56 -13.29 -14.80
C ASN A 99 19.71 -14.57 -14.86
N GLU A 100 19.20 -15.03 -13.71
CA GLU A 100 18.39 -16.24 -13.60
C GLU A 100 16.90 -15.99 -13.83
N ASN A 101 16.32 -14.98 -13.18
CA ASN A 101 14.88 -14.72 -13.15
C ASN A 101 14.48 -13.49 -13.98
N GLY A 102 15.46 -12.71 -14.46
CA GLY A 102 15.21 -11.46 -15.17
C GLY A 102 15.08 -10.26 -14.22
N ARG A 103 14.55 -9.16 -14.76
CA ARG A 103 14.50 -7.85 -14.04
C ARG A 103 13.11 -7.49 -13.52
N THR A 104 12.10 -8.29 -13.81
CA THR A 104 10.69 -7.97 -13.51
C THR A 104 10.48 -7.80 -12.01
N ASP A 105 10.96 -8.75 -11.20
CA ASP A 105 10.79 -8.71 -9.73
C ASP A 105 11.56 -7.55 -9.10
N MET A 106 12.74 -7.23 -9.64
CA MET A 106 13.50 -6.06 -9.23
C MET A 106 12.71 -4.76 -9.48
N TYR A 107 12.15 -4.58 -10.68
CA TYR A 107 11.34 -3.40 -10.99
C TYR A 107 10.06 -3.35 -10.16
N ASN A 108 9.40 -4.48 -9.94
CA ASN A 108 8.23 -4.59 -9.08
C ASN A 108 8.54 -4.15 -7.65
N ALA A 109 9.56 -4.74 -7.02
CA ALA A 109 9.95 -4.44 -5.65
C ALA A 109 10.35 -2.96 -5.46
N ILE A 110 11.15 -2.41 -6.39
CA ILE A 110 11.53 -0.99 -6.36
C ILE A 110 10.29 -0.09 -6.49
N THR A 111 9.37 -0.42 -7.39
CA THR A 111 8.14 0.38 -7.59
C THR A 111 7.27 0.37 -6.34
N TRP A 112 7.10 -0.78 -5.69
CA TRP A 112 6.40 -0.89 -4.42
C TRP A 112 7.05 -0.08 -3.30
N LEU A 113 8.38 -0.16 -3.17
CA LEU A 113 9.12 0.64 -2.20
C LEU A 113 8.93 2.15 -2.42
N LEU A 114 8.88 2.61 -3.67
CA LEU A 114 8.61 4.00 -3.98
C LEU A 114 7.18 4.42 -3.63
N ILE A 115 6.18 3.57 -3.87
CA ILE A 115 4.79 3.83 -3.46
C ILE A 115 4.69 3.95 -1.95
N VAL A 116 5.25 2.98 -1.23
CA VAL A 116 5.31 2.99 0.24
C VAL A 116 5.98 4.26 0.76
N PHE A 117 7.10 4.68 0.14
CA PHE A 117 7.79 5.90 0.51
C PHE A 117 6.91 7.15 0.31
N LEU A 118 6.18 7.23 -0.81
CA LEU A 118 5.26 8.34 -1.07
C LEU A 118 4.09 8.35 -0.08
N LEU A 119 3.53 7.17 0.24
CA LEU A 119 2.45 7.06 1.23
C LEU A 119 2.93 7.42 2.64
N GLU A 120 4.13 7.01 3.02
CA GLU A 120 4.76 7.42 4.28
C GLU A 120 4.87 8.95 4.35
N TYR A 121 5.29 9.57 3.25
CA TYR A 121 5.36 11.02 3.16
C TYR A 121 3.98 11.66 3.34
N ASP A 122 2.94 11.15 2.70
CA ASP A 122 1.58 11.70 2.84
C ASP A 122 1.00 11.51 4.25
N VAL A 123 1.39 10.44 4.95
CA VAL A 123 0.99 10.21 6.34
C VAL A 123 1.62 11.24 7.29
N TYR A 124 2.92 11.55 7.14
CA TYR A 124 3.59 12.52 8.02
C TYR A 124 3.40 13.97 7.62
N PHE A 125 3.27 14.23 6.32
CA PHE A 125 3.14 15.56 5.74
C PHE A 125 1.88 15.62 4.87
N PRO A 126 0.69 15.44 5.47
CA PRO A 126 -0.56 15.57 4.73
C PRO A 126 -0.63 16.97 4.14
N GLY A 127 -0.77 17.05 2.81
CA GLY A 127 -0.80 18.32 2.12
C GLY A 127 -2.23 18.88 2.06
N SER A 128 -2.34 20.18 1.87
CA SER A 128 -3.61 20.76 1.44
C SER A 128 -3.83 20.41 -0.03
N TYR A 129 -4.99 19.81 -0.31
CA TYR A 129 -5.47 19.41 -1.61
C TYR A 129 -5.31 20.53 -2.66
N ALA A 130 -5.01 20.15 -3.90
CA ALA A 130 -4.84 21.04 -5.06
C ALA A 130 -3.65 22.03 -5.02
N LYS A 131 -2.72 21.90 -4.05
CA LYS A 131 -1.41 22.58 -4.13
C LYS A 131 -0.48 21.88 -5.14
N TRP A 132 0.54 22.60 -5.60
CA TRP A 132 1.52 22.06 -6.56
C TRP A 132 2.20 20.76 -6.08
N GLU A 133 2.58 20.72 -4.79
CA GLU A 133 3.17 19.54 -4.15
C GLU A 133 2.25 18.32 -4.25
N TRP A 134 0.96 18.51 -3.97
CA TRP A 134 -0.05 17.47 -4.09
C TRP A 134 -0.13 16.91 -5.51
N HIS A 135 -0.16 17.78 -6.52
CA HIS A 135 -0.18 17.36 -7.93
C HIS A 135 1.06 16.57 -8.31
N LEU A 136 2.25 16.97 -7.85
CA LEU A 136 3.49 16.26 -8.12
C LEU A 136 3.46 14.86 -7.52
N ARG A 137 3.13 14.73 -6.22
CA ARG A 137 3.05 13.43 -5.53
C ARG A 137 2.06 12.50 -6.21
N ASN A 138 0.84 12.98 -6.46
CA ASN A 138 -0.21 12.16 -7.04
C ASN A 138 0.12 11.75 -8.50
N THR A 139 0.77 12.63 -9.26
CA THR A 139 1.27 12.28 -10.61
C THR A 139 2.32 11.17 -10.53
N LEU A 140 3.26 11.26 -9.59
CA LEU A 140 4.27 10.20 -9.38
C LEU A 140 3.60 8.87 -9.03
N LYS A 141 2.62 8.87 -8.14
CA LYS A 141 1.89 7.64 -7.79
C LYS A 141 1.14 7.05 -8.98
N ILE A 142 0.46 7.86 -9.79
CA ILE A 142 -0.21 7.38 -11.01
C ILE A 142 0.79 6.67 -11.93
N ILE A 143 1.99 7.23 -12.12
CA ILE A 143 3.04 6.60 -12.91
C ILE A 143 3.48 5.26 -12.29
N LEU A 144 3.67 5.21 -10.97
CA LEU A 144 4.08 4.00 -10.26
C LEU A 144 2.99 2.91 -10.31
N TYR A 145 1.72 3.21 -10.06
CA TYR A 145 0.64 2.23 -10.20
C TYR A 145 0.44 1.77 -11.63
N THR A 146 0.62 2.66 -12.61
CA THR A 146 0.59 2.26 -14.03
C THR A 146 1.72 1.27 -14.32
N THR A 147 2.90 1.50 -13.73
CA THR A 147 4.06 0.59 -13.86
C THR A 147 3.74 -0.78 -13.25
N LEU A 148 3.18 -0.81 -12.04
CA LEU A 148 2.75 -2.06 -11.40
C LEU A 148 1.69 -2.79 -12.20
N PHE A 149 0.71 -2.07 -12.76
CA PHE A 149 -0.32 -2.67 -13.60
C PHE A 149 0.29 -3.30 -14.86
N VAL A 150 1.25 -2.63 -15.51
CA VAL A 150 1.98 -3.19 -16.66
C VAL A 150 2.76 -4.45 -16.26
N ILE A 151 3.44 -4.45 -15.10
CA ILE A 151 4.14 -5.62 -14.57
C ILE A 151 3.16 -6.77 -14.29
N ALA A 152 2.01 -6.49 -13.67
CA ALA A 152 1.00 -7.50 -13.42
C ALA A 152 0.49 -8.12 -14.73
N VAL A 153 0.19 -7.29 -15.73
CA VAL A 153 -0.20 -7.77 -17.08
C VAL A 153 0.92 -8.60 -17.72
N TRP A 154 2.18 -8.24 -17.47
CA TRP A 154 3.33 -9.02 -17.94
C TRP A 154 3.33 -10.44 -17.37
N TRP A 155 3.15 -10.59 -16.05
CA TRP A 155 3.03 -11.90 -15.40
C TRP A 155 1.85 -12.73 -15.93
N TRP A 156 0.72 -12.09 -16.21
CA TRP A 156 -0.40 -12.77 -16.85
C TRP A 156 -0.03 -13.36 -18.23
N ILE A 157 0.73 -12.60 -19.04
CA ILE A 157 1.18 -13.04 -20.37
C ILE A 157 2.18 -14.20 -20.26
N ASP A 158 3.10 -14.13 -19.29
CA ASP A 158 4.10 -15.17 -19.05
C ASP A 158 3.50 -16.44 -18.41
N GLY A 159 2.20 -16.40 -18.04
CA GLY A 159 1.47 -17.53 -17.47
C GLY A 159 1.61 -17.67 -15.96
N GLU A 160 2.23 -16.69 -15.30
CA GLU A 160 2.42 -16.59 -13.86
C GLU A 160 1.15 -16.02 -13.19
N PHE A 161 0.08 -16.82 -13.23
CA PHE A 161 -1.24 -16.37 -12.77
C PHE A 161 -1.27 -15.99 -11.28
N PHE A 162 -0.50 -16.69 -10.44
CA PHE A 162 -0.47 -16.43 -9.01
C PHE A 162 0.12 -15.05 -8.71
N ASP A 163 1.23 -14.69 -9.36
CA ASP A 163 1.89 -13.39 -9.19
C ASP A 163 1.06 -12.24 -9.75
N PHE A 164 0.40 -12.44 -10.90
CA PHE A 164 -0.59 -11.49 -11.42
C PHE A 164 -1.72 -11.23 -10.42
N TYR A 165 -2.34 -12.30 -9.91
CA TYR A 165 -3.46 -12.20 -8.99
C TYR A 165 -3.06 -11.53 -7.68
N ASP A 166 -1.92 -11.93 -7.10
CA ASP A 166 -1.38 -11.34 -5.88
C ASP A 166 -1.11 -9.84 -6.08
N ALA A 167 -0.44 -9.46 -7.17
CA ALA A 167 -0.15 -8.07 -7.50
C ALA A 167 -1.41 -7.20 -7.63
N VAL A 168 -2.47 -7.74 -8.26
CA VAL A 168 -3.76 -7.05 -8.37
C VAL A 168 -4.36 -6.79 -6.98
N LEU A 169 -4.32 -7.77 -6.07
CA LEU A 169 -4.81 -7.59 -4.71
C LEU A 169 -4.01 -6.52 -3.96
N TRP A 170 -2.67 -6.53 -4.08
CA TRP A 170 -1.82 -5.50 -3.49
C TRP A 170 -2.15 -4.10 -4.01
N ILE A 171 -2.31 -3.92 -5.33
CA ILE A 171 -2.69 -2.63 -5.94
C ILE A 171 -4.01 -2.14 -5.34
N VAL A 172 -5.01 -3.00 -5.23
CA VAL A 172 -6.32 -2.65 -4.66
C VAL A 172 -6.21 -2.28 -3.17
N CYS A 173 -5.41 -3.02 -2.40
CA CYS A 173 -5.19 -2.73 -0.98
C CYS A 173 -4.47 -1.40 -0.74
N PHE A 174 -3.39 -1.13 -1.47
CA PHE A 174 -2.68 0.15 -1.39
C PHE A 174 -3.55 1.32 -1.86
N PHE A 175 -4.40 1.09 -2.88
CA PHE A 175 -5.39 2.07 -3.29
C PHE A 175 -6.37 2.41 -2.16
N PHE A 176 -6.81 1.46 -1.34
CA PHE A 176 -7.67 1.77 -0.19
C PHE A 176 -7.00 2.67 0.85
N ILE A 177 -5.72 2.43 1.13
CA ILE A 177 -4.93 3.27 2.05
C ILE A 177 -4.83 4.69 1.50
N GLU A 178 -4.57 4.81 0.20
CA GLU A 178 -4.48 6.09 -0.47
C GLU A 178 -5.81 6.85 -0.51
N LEU A 179 -6.93 6.15 -0.66
CA LEU A 179 -8.26 6.77 -0.54
C LEU A 179 -8.46 7.39 0.85
N ASN A 180 -8.03 6.71 1.92
CA ASN A 180 -8.12 7.28 3.27
C ASN A 180 -7.33 8.61 3.37
N VAL A 181 -6.10 8.63 2.83
CA VAL A 181 -5.25 9.83 2.80
C VAL A 181 -5.90 10.95 2.00
N PHE A 182 -6.46 10.67 0.81
CA PHE A 182 -7.09 11.69 -0.01
C PHE A 182 -8.33 12.31 0.63
N ILE A 183 -9.14 11.51 1.35
CA ILE A 183 -10.28 12.03 2.11
C ILE A 183 -9.78 13.03 3.14
N PHE A 184 -8.73 12.67 3.87
CA PHE A 184 -8.16 13.50 4.92
C PHE A 184 -7.58 14.82 4.38
N GLU A 185 -6.83 14.78 3.28
CA GLU A 185 -6.32 15.99 2.61
C GLU A 185 -7.46 16.90 2.12
N GLU A 186 -8.55 16.32 1.59
CA GLU A 186 -9.75 17.06 1.17
C GLU A 186 -10.41 17.75 2.39
N GLU A 187 -10.55 17.04 3.52
CA GLU A 187 -11.14 17.56 4.75
C GLU A 187 -10.33 18.73 5.35
N ILE A 188 -9.00 18.64 5.35
CA ILE A 188 -8.10 19.73 5.78
C ILE A 188 -8.34 20.98 4.92
N THR A 189 -8.32 20.85 3.60
CA THR A 189 -8.49 21.99 2.69
C THR A 189 -9.87 22.63 2.83
N HIS A 190 -10.94 21.85 3.01
CA HIS A 190 -12.28 22.40 3.30
C HIS A 190 -12.34 23.13 4.65
N ALA A 191 -11.59 22.67 5.65
CA ALA A 191 -11.49 23.36 6.94
C ALA A 191 -10.71 24.68 6.83
N GLU A 192 -9.58 24.70 6.11
CA GLU A 192 -8.79 25.91 5.83
C GLU A 192 -9.65 26.96 5.11
N ASN A 193 -10.31 26.58 4.01
CA ASN A 193 -11.15 27.49 3.22
C ASN A 193 -12.32 28.09 4.02
N ARG A 194 -12.89 27.33 4.98
CA ARG A 194 -13.96 27.85 5.87
C ARG A 194 -13.45 28.84 6.91
N SER A 195 -12.16 28.79 7.28
CA SER A 195 -11.56 29.70 8.25
C SER A 195 -11.15 31.05 7.65
N GLU A 196 -11.00 31.12 6.32
CA GLU A 196 -10.63 32.33 5.58
C GLU A 196 -11.84 33.21 5.17
N VAL A 197 -13.07 32.69 5.28
CA VAL A 197 -14.35 33.39 4.99
C VAL A 197 -14.98 33.93 6.27
#